data_AF-A0A9P3ZLX4-F1
#
_entry.id   AF-A0A9P3ZLX4-F1
#
_cell.length_a   1.000
_cell.length_b   1.000
_cell.length_c   1.000
_cell.angle_alpha   90.00
_cell.angle_beta   90.00
_cell.angle_gamma   90.00
#
_symmetry.space_group_name_H-M   'P 1'
#
loop_
_entity.id
_entity.type
_entity.pdbx_description
1 polymer ?
#
loop_
_entity_poly.entity_id
_entity_poly.type
_entity_poly.pdbx_seq_one_letter_code
_entity_poly.pdbx_strand_id
1 'polypeptide(L)'
;MATAYFNWITACEQLRIAREQLEIQRRTLTIAEKRHTAGFAPQLDVEQATSSVAATESHIPALIAQVASAKNQLSVLLGTYNSRMELTMPKAAVFEKTPVVPVGLPSELLRRRPDVIAAEADLHTAVANVGIAVADLYPRFSLTSIPTSIPVWLLRTRKGRKSSPWSIFIGTRKRRPPPAALR
;
A
#
# COMPACT_ATOMS: atom_id res chain seq x y z
N MET A 1 1.74 -2.41 -7.19
CA MET A 1 1.06 -1.85 -8.37
C MET A 1 0.91 -2.88 -9.49
N ALA A 2 1.99 -3.51 -9.97
CA ALA A 2 1.90 -4.53 -11.02
C ALA A 2 0.95 -5.69 -10.69
N THR A 3 1.03 -6.24 -9.47
CA THR A 3 0.12 -7.30 -8.99
C THR A 3 -1.35 -6.87 -9.00
N ALA A 4 -1.67 -5.68 -8.49
CA ALA A 4 -3.02 -5.14 -8.49
C ALA A 4 -3.57 -4.93 -9.92
N TYR A 5 -2.72 -4.51 -10.85
CA TYR A 5 -3.07 -4.40 -12.26
C TYR A 5 -3.40 -5.77 -12.88
N PHE A 6 -2.54 -6.78 -12.66
CA PHE A 6 -2.81 -8.14 -13.14
C PHE A 6 -4.07 -8.75 -12.50
N ASN A 7 -4.31 -8.51 -11.21
CA ASN A 7 -5.53 -8.97 -10.53
C ASN A 7 -6.81 -8.35 -11.11
N TRP A 8 -6.76 -7.08 -11.52
CA TRP A 8 -7.90 -6.44 -12.18
C TRP A 8 -8.16 -7.04 -13.58
N ILE A 9 -7.11 -7.29 -14.36
CA ILE A 9 -7.25 -7.93 -15.67
C ILE A 9 -7.82 -9.34 -15.53
N THR A 10 -7.30 -10.15 -14.61
CA THR A 10 -7.77 -11.52 -14.41
C THR A 10 -9.24 -11.56 -13.97
N ALA A 11 -9.67 -10.65 -13.08
CA ALA A 11 -11.06 -10.53 -12.68
C ALA A 11 -11.98 -10.16 -13.86
N CYS A 12 -11.56 -9.21 -14.70
CA CYS A 12 -12.31 -8.84 -15.91
C CYS A 12 -12.43 -10.03 -16.89
N GLU A 13 -11.36 -10.79 -17.06
CA GLU A 13 -11.33 -11.95 -17.94
C GLU A 13 -12.20 -13.10 -17.41
N GLN A 14 -12.20 -13.35 -16.10
CA GLN A 14 -13.11 -14.30 -15.46
C GLN A 14 -14.57 -13.93 -15.68
N LEU A 15 -14.92 -12.64 -15.57
CA LEU A 15 -16.27 -12.16 -15.86
C LEU A 15 -16.63 -12.34 -17.34
N ARG A 16 -15.69 -12.09 -18.26
CA ARG A 16 -15.88 -12.31 -19.70
C ARG A 16 -16.17 -13.78 -20.01
N ILE A 17 -15.35 -14.68 -19.47
CA ILE A 17 -15.49 -16.14 -19.65
C ILE A 17 -16.81 -16.63 -19.04
N ALA A 18 -17.17 -16.17 -17.85
CA ALA A 18 -18.44 -16.56 -17.21
C ALA A 18 -19.67 -16.15 -18.04
N ARG A 19 -19.64 -14.97 -18.67
CA ARG A 19 -20.71 -14.52 -19.58
C ARG A 19 -20.76 -15.35 -20.86
N GLU A 20 -19.61 -15.65 -21.45
CA GLU A 20 -19.53 -16.52 -22.63
C GLU A 20 -20.07 -17.92 -22.33
N GLN A 21 -19.72 -18.47 -21.17
CA GLN A 21 -20.21 -19.76 -20.69
C GLN A 21 -21.73 -19.76 -20.48
N LEU A 22 -22.29 -18.68 -19.91
CA LEU A 22 -23.73 -18.53 -19.76
C LEU A 22 -24.44 -18.57 -21.12
N GLU A 23 -23.92 -17.87 -22.12
CA GLU A 23 -24.50 -17.86 -23.47
C GLU A 23 -24.44 -19.25 -24.13
N ILE A 24 -23.34 -19.99 -23.95
CA ILE A 24 -23.24 -21.37 -24.43
C ILE A 24 -24.27 -22.26 -23.75
N GLN A 25 -24.41 -22.17 -22.42
CA GLN A 25 -25.39 -22.96 -21.66
C GLN A 25 -26.83 -22.63 -22.03
N ARG A 26 -27.15 -21.35 -22.27
CA ARG A 26 -28.47 -20.92 -22.76
C ARG A 26 -28.80 -21.55 -24.11
N ARG A 27 -27.84 -21.61 -25.04
CA ARG A 27 -28.03 -22.31 -26.32
C ARG A 27 -28.27 -23.80 -26.13
N THR A 28 -27.55 -24.44 -25.21
CA THR A 28 -27.76 -25.86 -24.87
C THR A 28 -29.15 -26.08 -24.29
N LEU A 29 -29.64 -25.19 -23.42
CA LEU A 29 -31.00 -25.24 -22.90
C LEU A 29 -32.03 -25.15 -24.03
N THR A 30 -31.90 -24.19 -24.95
CA THR A 30 -32.79 -24.08 -26.11
C THR A 30 -32.79 -25.34 -26.99
N ILE A 31 -31.64 -26.00 -27.14
CA ILE A 31 -31.55 -27.27 -27.89
C ILE A 31 -32.27 -28.40 -27.13
N ALA A 32 -32.09 -28.49 -25.81
CA ALA A 32 -32.75 -29.47 -24.97
C ALA A 32 -34.28 -29.30 -25.00
N GLU A 33 -34.77 -28.07 -24.86
CA GLU A 33 -36.19 -27.72 -24.97
C GLU A 33 -36.77 -28.17 -26.31
N LYS A 34 -36.10 -27.84 -27.43
CA LYS A 34 -36.54 -28.26 -28.78
C LYS A 34 -36.61 -29.78 -28.93
N ARG A 35 -35.63 -30.51 -28.40
CA ARG A 35 -35.62 -31.98 -28.42
C ARG A 35 -36.73 -32.58 -27.57
N HIS A 36 -37.02 -31.98 -26.42
CA HIS A 36 -38.11 -32.38 -25.55
C HIS A 36 -39.48 -32.16 -26.21
N THR A 37 -39.72 -30.99 -26.81
CA THR A 37 -40.97 -30.70 -27.54
C THR A 37 -41.19 -31.61 -28.75
N ALA A 38 -40.11 -32.12 -29.34
CA ALA A 38 -40.17 -33.07 -30.45
C ALA A 38 -40.29 -34.54 -29.98
N GLY A 39 -40.36 -34.79 -28.65
CA GLY A 39 -40.49 -36.14 -28.07
C GLY A 39 -39.20 -36.96 -28.05
N PHE A 40 -38.05 -36.36 -28.39
CA PHE A 40 -36.76 -37.06 -28.48
C PHE A 40 -35.89 -36.96 -27.22
N ALA A 41 -36.32 -36.20 -26.20
CA ALA A 41 -35.59 -36.06 -24.93
C ALA A 41 -36.52 -36.04 -23.72
N PRO A 42 -36.11 -36.58 -22.55
CA PRO A 42 -36.87 -36.48 -21.30
C PRO A 42 -36.94 -35.04 -20.77
N GLN A 43 -37.96 -34.74 -19.96
CA GLN A 43 -38.06 -33.44 -19.26
C GLN A 43 -36.89 -33.22 -18.30
N LEU A 44 -36.32 -34.29 -17.72
CA LEU A 44 -35.18 -34.23 -16.82
C LEU A 44 -33.98 -33.49 -17.43
N ASP A 45 -33.72 -33.68 -18.72
CA ASP A 45 -32.58 -33.05 -19.42
C ASP A 45 -32.76 -31.53 -19.50
N VAL A 46 -34.00 -31.07 -19.67
CA VAL A 46 -34.35 -29.63 -19.66
C VAL A 46 -34.12 -29.05 -18.27
N GLU A 47 -34.63 -29.71 -17.22
CA GLU A 47 -34.46 -29.25 -15.84
C GLU A 47 -32.99 -29.19 -15.43
N GLN A 48 -32.17 -30.18 -15.85
CA GLN A 48 -30.74 -30.19 -15.59
C GLN A 48 -30.02 -29.04 -16.29
N ALA A 49 -30.39 -28.75 -17.56
CA ALA A 49 -29.85 -27.62 -18.29
C ALA A 49 -30.25 -26.28 -17.66
N THR A 50 -31.51 -26.14 -17.22
CA THR A 50 -32.02 -24.96 -16.52
C THR A 50 -31.27 -24.73 -15.20
N SER A 51 -31.06 -25.79 -14.42
CA SER A 51 -30.28 -25.71 -13.18
C SER A 51 -28.84 -25.26 -13.42
N SER A 52 -28.22 -25.71 -14.52
CA SER A 52 -26.85 -25.31 -14.88
C SER A 52 -26.74 -23.83 -15.28
N VAL A 53 -27.72 -23.33 -16.05
CA VAL A 53 -27.84 -21.91 -16.41
C VAL A 53 -28.02 -21.07 -15.15
N ALA A 54 -28.96 -21.43 -14.27
CA ALA A 54 -29.24 -20.71 -13.03
C ALA A 54 -28.02 -20.68 -12.08
N ALA A 55 -27.31 -21.80 -11.96
CA ALA A 55 -26.08 -21.87 -11.17
C ALA A 55 -25.02 -20.89 -11.71
N THR A 56 -24.79 -20.90 -13.02
CA THR A 56 -23.80 -20.01 -13.65
C THR A 56 -24.21 -18.53 -13.56
N GLU A 57 -25.49 -18.22 -13.73
CA GLU A 57 -26.03 -16.88 -13.58
C GLU A 57 -25.84 -16.34 -12.15
N SER A 58 -25.99 -17.21 -11.13
CA SER A 58 -25.78 -16.83 -9.73
C SER A 58 -24.34 -16.42 -9.40
N HIS A 59 -23.34 -16.89 -10.17
CA HIS A 59 -21.94 -16.53 -9.97
C HIS A 59 -21.56 -15.17 -10.57
N ILE A 60 -22.31 -14.67 -11.56
CA ILE A 60 -21.99 -13.43 -12.27
C ILE A 60 -21.96 -12.19 -11.34
N PRO A 61 -22.93 -11.98 -10.43
CA PRO A 61 -22.90 -10.84 -9.51
C PRO A 61 -21.64 -10.81 -8.63
N ALA A 62 -21.18 -11.98 -8.16
CA ALA A 62 -19.96 -12.08 -7.37
C ALA A 62 -18.72 -11.66 -8.19
N LEU A 63 -18.65 -12.07 -9.46
CA LEU A 63 -17.57 -11.67 -10.37
C LEU A 63 -17.60 -10.16 -10.68
N ILE A 64 -18.78 -9.56 -10.83
CA ILE A 64 -18.92 -8.10 -11.00
C ILE A 64 -18.38 -7.37 -9.77
N ALA A 65 -18.71 -7.84 -8.57
CA ALA A 65 -18.20 -7.26 -7.33
C ALA A 65 -16.67 -7.41 -7.20
N GLN A 66 -16.10 -8.54 -7.64
CA GLN A 66 -14.65 -8.74 -7.67
C GLN A 66 -13.95 -7.76 -8.62
N VAL A 67 -14.50 -7.54 -9.82
CA VAL A 67 -13.98 -6.54 -10.77
C VAL A 67 -14.00 -5.14 -10.16
N ALA A 68 -15.10 -4.76 -9.50
CA ALA A 68 -15.22 -3.46 -8.84
C ALA A 68 -14.21 -3.31 -7.69
N SER A 69 -14.03 -4.34 -6.87
CA SER A 69 -13.04 -4.36 -5.79
C SER A 69 -11.60 -4.21 -6.32
N ALA A 70 -11.23 -4.98 -7.33
CA ALA A 70 -9.89 -4.92 -7.93
C ALA A 70 -9.62 -3.55 -8.57
N LYS A 71 -10.63 -2.96 -9.24
CA LYS A 71 -10.55 -1.59 -9.77
C LYS A 71 -10.31 -0.57 -8.65
N ASN A 72 -11.04 -0.66 -7.54
CA ASN A 72 -10.90 0.25 -6.41
C ASN A 72 -9.50 0.17 -5.79
N GLN A 73 -8.98 -1.05 -5.60
CA GLN A 73 -7.61 -1.26 -5.10
C GLN A 73 -6.57 -0.60 -6.00
N LEU A 74 -6.72 -0.74 -7.32
CA LEU A 74 -5.82 -0.11 -8.28
C LEU A 74 -5.93 1.42 -8.25
N SER A 75 -7.13 1.98 -8.13
CA SER A 75 -7.33 3.45 -8.02
C SER A 75 -6.65 4.03 -6.78
N VAL A 76 -6.79 3.37 -5.63
CA VAL A 76 -6.14 3.79 -4.39
C VAL A 76 -4.62 3.79 -4.54
N LEU A 77 -4.04 2.76 -5.16
CA LEU A 77 -2.59 2.70 -5.41
C LEU A 77 -2.13 3.78 -6.38
N LEU A 78 -2.95 4.15 -7.37
CA LEU A 78 -2.65 5.24 -8.30
C LEU A 78 -2.91 6.64 -7.72
N GLY A 79 -3.41 6.73 -6.49
CA GLY A 79 -3.75 8.00 -5.84
C GLY A 79 -4.95 8.71 -6.46
N THR A 80 -5.77 8.01 -7.24
CA THR A 80 -6.95 8.57 -7.88
C THR A 80 -8.22 8.18 -7.11
N TYR A 81 -9.17 9.11 -7.04
CA TYR A 81 -10.49 8.79 -6.49
C TYR A 81 -11.28 7.95 -7.50
N ASN A 82 -11.77 6.78 -7.06
CA ASN A 82 -12.47 5.74 -7.83
C ASN A 82 -13.36 6.29 -8.97
N SER A 83 -14.15 7.34 -8.69
CA SER A 83 -15.14 7.86 -9.64
C SER A 83 -14.55 8.52 -10.89
N ARG A 84 -13.24 8.77 -10.96
CA ARG A 84 -12.58 9.41 -12.12
C ARG A 84 -11.74 8.45 -12.96
N MET A 85 -11.63 7.18 -12.57
CA MET A 85 -10.76 6.24 -13.29
C MET A 85 -11.56 5.43 -14.31
N GLU A 86 -11.50 5.86 -15.57
CA GLU A 86 -11.93 5.03 -16.69
C GLU A 86 -10.79 4.08 -17.06
N LEU A 87 -10.93 2.82 -16.69
CA LEU A 87 -10.03 1.77 -17.13
C LEU A 87 -10.68 1.01 -18.26
N THR A 88 -10.06 1.09 -19.43
CA THR A 88 -10.42 0.23 -20.56
C THR A 88 -9.71 -1.10 -20.40
N MET A 89 -10.45 -2.20 -20.47
CA MET A 89 -9.89 -3.54 -20.43
C MET A 89 -8.83 -3.67 -21.53
N PRO A 90 -7.58 -4.02 -21.19
CA PRO A 90 -6.54 -4.14 -22.19
C PRO A 90 -6.79 -5.38 -23.05
N LYS A 91 -6.36 -5.33 -24.32
CA LYS A 91 -6.48 -6.46 -25.26
C LYS A 91 -5.73 -7.70 -24.71
N ALA A 92 -6.17 -8.89 -25.10
CA ALA A 92 -5.67 -10.20 -24.64
C ALA A 92 -4.12 -10.38 -24.68
N ALA A 93 -3.41 -9.57 -25.49
CA ALA A 93 -1.95 -9.54 -25.61
C ALA A 93 -1.19 -9.21 -24.30
N VAL A 94 -1.85 -8.80 -23.21
CA VAL A 94 -1.16 -8.51 -21.93
C VAL A 94 -0.54 -9.78 -21.30
N PHE A 95 -1.10 -10.95 -21.56
CA PHE A 95 -0.60 -12.21 -20.98
C PHE A 95 0.65 -12.77 -21.70
N GLU A 96 0.97 -12.29 -22.90
CA GLU A 96 2.02 -12.89 -23.74
C GLU A 96 3.44 -12.41 -23.41
N LYS A 97 3.60 -11.33 -22.64
CA LYS A 97 4.90 -10.67 -22.48
C LYS A 97 5.42 -10.74 -21.05
N THR A 98 5.70 -11.95 -20.57
CA THR A 98 6.44 -12.13 -19.32
C THR A 98 7.95 -12.04 -19.60
N PRO A 99 8.68 -11.06 -19.03
CA PRO A 99 10.12 -10.98 -19.21
C PRO A 99 10.81 -12.16 -18.51
N VAL A 100 11.77 -12.77 -19.18
CA VAL A 100 12.60 -13.84 -18.61
C VAL A 100 13.52 -13.22 -17.54
N VAL A 101 13.35 -13.65 -16.29
CA VAL A 101 14.24 -13.24 -15.20
C VAL A 101 15.50 -14.12 -15.27
N PRO A 102 16.70 -13.55 -15.46
CA PRO A 102 17.93 -14.33 -15.51
C PRO A 102 18.17 -15.04 -14.17
N VAL A 103 18.50 -16.33 -14.23
CA VAL A 103 18.80 -17.14 -13.05
C VAL A 103 20.23 -16.87 -12.60
N GLY A 104 20.34 -16.25 -11.42
CA GLY A 104 21.59 -15.80 -10.81
C GLY A 104 21.32 -14.49 -10.10
N LEU A 105 21.28 -14.52 -8.77
CA LEU A 105 21.24 -13.29 -7.97
C LEU A 105 22.69 -12.83 -7.76
N PRO A 106 23.23 -11.87 -8.53
CA PRO A 106 24.47 -11.24 -8.12
C PRO A 106 24.26 -10.62 -6.74
N SER A 107 25.20 -10.83 -5.82
CA SER A 107 25.19 -10.29 -4.45
C SER A 107 24.98 -8.76 -4.42
N GLU A 108 25.35 -8.07 -5.49
CA GLU A 108 25.06 -6.65 -5.73
C GLU A 108 23.56 -6.28 -5.69
N LEU A 109 22.64 -7.22 -5.93
CA LEU A 109 21.20 -6.97 -5.79
C LEU A 109 20.78 -6.75 -4.33
N LEU A 110 21.49 -7.36 -3.36
CA LEU A 110 21.20 -7.16 -1.94
C LEU A 110 21.47 -5.71 -1.52
N ARG A 111 22.50 -5.08 -2.11
CA ARG A 111 22.84 -3.66 -1.86
C ARG A 111 21.78 -2.68 -2.38
N ARG A 112 20.91 -3.11 -3.29
CA ARG A 112 19.80 -2.29 -3.81
C ARG A 112 18.50 -2.47 -3.00
N ARG A 113 18.45 -3.40 -2.04
CA ARG A 113 17.25 -3.63 -1.24
C ARG A 113 17.09 -2.50 -0.23
N PRO A 114 16.01 -1.70 -0.31
CA PRO A 114 15.79 -0.60 0.63
C PRO A 114 15.69 -1.07 2.09
N ASP A 115 15.13 -2.26 2.33
CA ASP A 115 15.05 -2.85 3.67
C ASP A 115 16.43 -3.07 4.30
N VAL A 116 17.42 -3.48 3.49
CA VAL A 116 18.80 -3.74 3.96
C VAL A 116 19.51 -2.42 4.24
N ILE A 117 19.34 -1.43 3.36
CA ILE A 117 19.89 -0.08 3.55
C ILE A 117 19.33 0.56 4.83
N ALA A 118 18.03 0.39 5.09
CA ALA A 118 17.39 0.88 6.31
C ALA A 118 17.99 0.21 7.56
N ALA A 119 18.15 -1.12 7.55
CA ALA A 119 18.77 -1.85 8.66
C ALA A 119 20.23 -1.44 8.91
N GLU A 120 20.99 -1.15 7.85
CA GLU A 120 22.36 -0.63 7.97
C GLU A 120 22.38 0.78 8.58
N ALA A 121 21.48 1.65 8.15
CA ALA A 121 21.32 2.98 8.72
C ALA A 121 20.96 2.91 10.22
N ASP A 122 20.03 2.03 10.60
CA ASP A 122 19.63 1.81 11.99
C ASP A 122 20.82 1.33 12.84
N LEU A 123 21.60 0.38 12.33
CA LEU A 123 22.82 -0.09 12.99
C LEU A 123 23.83 1.06 13.17
N HIS A 124 24.02 1.88 12.14
CA HIS A 124 24.93 3.03 12.20
C HIS A 124 24.48 4.04 13.28
N THR A 125 23.18 4.31 13.41
CA THR A 125 22.69 5.18 14.49
C THR A 125 22.91 4.57 15.88
N ALA A 126 22.72 3.27 16.04
CA ALA A 126 22.95 2.57 17.31
C ALA A 126 24.43 2.66 17.73
N VAL A 127 25.35 2.46 16.79
CA VAL A 127 26.80 2.59 17.03
C VAL A 127 27.17 4.04 17.36
N ALA A 128 26.62 5.03 16.65
CA ALA A 128 26.85 6.44 16.95
C ALA A 128 26.35 6.82 18.36
N ASN A 129 25.21 6.29 18.80
CA ASN A 129 24.68 6.51 20.14
C ASN A 129 25.59 5.94 21.23
N VAL A 130 26.21 4.78 20.98
CA VAL A 130 27.24 4.24 21.88
C VAL A 130 28.45 5.18 21.93
N GLY A 131 28.90 5.69 20.78
CA GLY A 131 29.97 6.68 20.72
C GLY A 131 29.68 7.96 21.49
N ILE A 132 28.45 8.48 21.41
CA ILE A 132 28.00 9.64 22.20
C ILE A 132 28.01 9.31 23.69
N ALA A 133 27.49 8.14 24.09
CA ALA A 133 27.47 7.72 25.49
C ALA A 133 28.89 7.53 26.07
N VAL A 134 29.85 7.08 25.25
CA VAL A 134 31.26 7.00 25.63
C VAL A 134 31.90 8.39 25.68
N ALA A 135 31.58 9.29 24.75
CA ALA A 135 32.08 10.67 24.75
C ALA A 135 31.65 11.44 26.00
N ASP A 136 30.49 11.10 26.58
CA ASP A 136 30.00 11.68 27.84
C ASP A 136 30.82 11.29 29.07
N LEU A 137 31.73 10.32 28.98
CA LEU A 137 32.71 10.01 30.02
C LEU A 137 33.87 11.01 30.07
N TYR A 138 34.03 11.85 29.05
CA TYR A 138 35.10 12.85 28.95
C TYR A 138 34.60 14.26 29.28
N PRO A 139 35.48 15.16 29.76
CA PRO A 139 35.11 16.54 30.05
C PRO A 139 34.67 17.27 28.77
N ARG A 140 33.54 17.98 28.86
CA ARG A 140 33.00 18.79 27.78
C ARG A 140 33.59 20.20 27.82
N PHE A 141 34.20 20.64 26.72
CA PHE A 141 34.64 22.02 26.54
C PHE A 141 33.60 22.79 25.72
N SER A 142 33.05 23.87 26.29
CA SER A 142 32.15 24.78 25.59
C SER A 142 32.73 26.19 25.59
N LEU A 143 33.07 26.71 24.41
CA LEU A 143 33.46 28.10 24.24
C LEU A 143 32.19 28.97 24.15
N THR A 144 31.92 29.75 25.19
CA THR A 144 30.88 30.78 25.15
C THR A 144 31.55 32.13 24.92
N SER A 145 31.20 32.79 23.80
CA SER A 145 31.62 34.15 23.52
C SER A 145 30.50 35.10 23.89
N ILE A 146 30.75 35.98 24.85
CA ILE A 146 29.88 37.12 25.14
C ILE A 146 30.44 38.29 24.32
N PRO A 147 29.65 38.98 23.47
CA PRO A 147 30.13 40.19 22.82
C PRO A 147 30.40 41.26 23.90
N THR A 148 31.67 41.50 24.18
CA THR A 148 32.17 42.36 25.27
C THR A 148 31.81 43.85 25.09
N SER A 149 31.30 44.25 23.93
CA SER A 149 30.92 45.65 23.67
C SER A 149 29.46 45.78 23.24
N ILE A 150 28.54 45.76 24.20
CA ILE A 150 27.30 46.53 24.03
C ILE A 150 27.67 47.97 24.39
N PRO A 151 27.71 48.91 23.43
CA PRO A 151 28.10 50.27 23.74
C PRO A 151 27.11 50.92 24.72
N VAL A 152 27.64 51.55 25.77
CA VAL A 152 26.84 52.20 26.84
C VAL A 152 25.88 53.27 26.30
N TRP A 153 26.17 53.87 25.13
CA TRP A 153 25.26 54.83 24.49
C TRP A 153 23.95 54.19 24.00
N LEU A 154 23.92 52.87 23.77
CA LEU A 154 22.71 52.13 23.38
C LEU A 154 21.71 52.00 24.53
N LEU A 155 22.13 52.21 25.79
CA LEU A 155 21.23 52.25 26.96
C LEU A 155 20.58 53.63 27.18
N ARG A 156 20.84 54.63 26.32
CA ARG A 156 20.37 56.01 26.50
C ARG A 156 19.01 56.33 25.87
N THR A 157 18.17 55.34 25.52
CA THR A 157 16.83 55.63 25.00
C THR A 157 15.75 54.60 25.38
N ARG A 158 15.53 54.34 26.67
CA ARG A 158 14.15 54.03 27.12
C ARG A 158 13.90 54.32 28.59
N LYS A 159 13.26 55.46 28.84
CA LYS A 159 12.62 55.80 30.10
C LYS A 159 11.47 54.80 30.36
N GLY A 160 11.60 54.03 31.44
CA GLY A 160 10.46 53.46 32.18
C GLY A 160 9.97 52.07 31.78
N ARG A 161 10.32 51.07 32.60
CA ARG A 161 9.33 50.22 33.29
C ARG A 161 10.02 49.41 34.40
N LYS A 162 9.48 49.49 35.61
CA LYS A 162 9.80 48.59 36.72
C LYS A 162 9.39 47.18 36.32
N SER A 163 10.31 46.22 36.36
CA SER A 163 9.96 44.80 36.48
C SER A 163 11.00 44.10 37.34
N SER A 164 10.50 43.57 38.45
CA SER A 164 11.21 42.84 39.51
C SER A 164 12.02 41.65 38.95
N PRO A 165 13.18 41.30 39.54
CA PRO A 165 13.91 40.11 39.14
C PRO A 165 13.21 38.88 39.76
N TRP A 166 12.68 38.00 38.91
CA TRP A 166 12.29 36.65 39.34
C TRP A 166 13.50 35.72 39.22
N SER A 167 13.76 35.00 40.31
CA SER A 167 14.77 33.95 40.49
C SER A 167 14.57 32.76 39.55
N ILE A 168 15.66 32.23 39.00
CA ILE A 168 15.66 30.96 38.28
C ILE A 168 15.80 29.82 39.28
N PHE A 169 14.71 29.06 39.39
CA PHE A 169 14.65 27.72 39.98
C PHE A 169 15.62 26.77 39.26
N ILE A 170 16.45 26.06 40.02
CA ILE A 170 17.11 24.84 39.57
C ILE A 170 16.01 23.77 39.43
N GLY A 171 15.50 23.61 38.21
CA GLY A 171 14.56 22.56 37.86
C GLY A 171 15.31 21.28 37.50
N THR A 172 15.46 20.37 38.45
CA THR A 172 15.67 18.95 38.12
C THR A 172 14.42 18.46 37.36
N ARG A 173 14.53 18.13 36.08
CA ARG A 173 13.44 17.41 35.40
C ARG A 173 13.89 16.23 34.54
N LYS A 174 13.53 15.08 35.10
CA LYS A 174 12.72 14.01 34.51
C LYS A 174 13.42 13.05 33.54
N ARG A 175 13.88 11.94 34.13
CA ARG A 175 13.96 10.64 33.47
C ARG A 175 12.67 10.37 32.69
N ARG A 176 12.78 10.14 31.38
CA ARG A 176 11.77 9.35 30.64
C ARG A 176 12.12 7.87 30.83
N PRO A 177 11.16 7.00 31.17
CA PRO A 177 11.37 5.56 31.03
C PRO A 177 11.38 5.18 29.53
N PRO A 178 12.08 4.10 29.14
CA PRO A 178 12.08 3.61 27.77
C PRO A 178 10.68 3.09 27.37
N PRO A 179 10.26 3.21 26.10
CA PRO A 179 9.10 2.46 25.63
C PRO A 179 9.39 0.96 25.73
N ALA A 180 8.44 0.26 26.32
CA ALA A 180 8.44 -1.18 26.51
C ALA A 180 8.66 -1.92 25.19
N ALA A 181 9.35 -3.05 25.30
CA ALA A 181 9.42 -4.09 24.30
C ALA A 181 8.02 -4.47 23.79
N LEU A 182 7.89 -4.60 22.47
CA LEU A 182 6.91 -5.49 21.88
C LEU A 182 7.68 -6.57 21.12
N ARG A 183 7.46 -7.80 21.60
CA ARG A 183 7.52 -9.04 20.82
C ARG A 183 6.58 -8.97 19.63
#